data_AF-D2DJT4-F1
#
_entry.id   AF-D2DJT4-F1
#
_cell.length_a   1.000
_cell.length_b   1.000
_cell.length_c   1.000
_cell.angle_alpha   90.00
_cell.angle_beta   90.00
_cell.angle_gamma   90.00
#
_symmetry.space_group_name_H-M   'P 1'
#
loop_
_entity.id
_entity.type
_entity.pdbx_description
1 polymer ?
#
loop_
_entity_poly.entity_id
_entity_poly.type
_entity_poly.pdbx_seq_one_letter_code
_entity_poly.pdbx_strand_id
1 'polypeptide(L)'
;MTTETLQVGVVLIDMFTSITLIKKSFYQLVGIAGMLIACKIVQRFHPRIKEFCYLTEDCYKPGHVVQMERIMLEKLNFFVNVPIPNHFCHRGLLACV
;
A
#
# COMPACT_ATOMS: atom_id res chain seq x y z
N MET A 1 9.54 -2.23 -8.23
CA MET A 1 8.13 -2.40 -7.83
C MET A 1 7.33 -2.76 -9.06
N THR A 2 6.44 -3.77 -8.99
CA THR A 2 5.59 -4.17 -10.13
C THR A 2 4.32 -3.31 -10.21
N THR A 3 3.69 -3.26 -11.39
CA THR A 3 2.42 -2.54 -11.61
C THR A 3 1.32 -3.01 -10.66
N GLU A 4 1.24 -4.31 -10.39
CA GLU A 4 0.27 -4.89 -9.46
C GLU A 4 0.46 -4.35 -8.04
N THR A 5 1.71 -4.20 -7.58
CA THR A 5 2.00 -3.65 -6.25
C THR A 5 1.53 -2.20 -6.14
N LEU A 6 1.77 -1.40 -7.18
CA LEU A 6 1.32 -0.01 -7.23
C LEU A 6 -0.22 0.08 -7.20
N GLN A 7 -0.90 -0.75 -7.99
CA GLN A 7 -2.36 -0.80 -8.02
C GLN A 7 -2.95 -1.15 -6.64
N VAL A 8 -2.41 -2.19 -5.98
CA VAL A 8 -2.83 -2.55 -4.62
C VAL A 8 -2.53 -1.42 -3.63
N GLY A 9 -1.35 -0.79 -3.73
CA GLY A 9 -0.97 0.33 -2.87
C GLY A 9 -1.92 1.52 -2.98
N VAL A 10 -2.29 1.93 -4.20
CA VAL A 10 -3.26 3.01 -4.42
C VAL A 10 -4.61 2.67 -3.80
N VAL A 11 -5.12 1.46 -4.02
CA VAL A 11 -6.41 1.04 -3.47
C VAL A 11 -6.39 1.00 -1.94
N LEU A 12 -5.30 0.54 -1.32
CA LEU A 12 -5.15 0.57 0.15
C LEU A 12 -5.17 2.01 0.70
N ILE A 13 -4.47 2.93 0.04
CA ILE A 13 -4.44 4.35 0.43
C ILE A 13 -5.83 4.97 0.27
N ASP A 14 -6.52 4.70 -0.83
CA ASP A 14 -7.87 5.22 -1.10
C ASP A 14 -8.89 4.68 -0.09
N MET A 15 -8.86 3.39 0.22
CA MET A 15 -9.73 2.80 1.24
C MET A 15 -9.47 3.42 2.62
N PHE A 16 -8.20 3.61 2.99
CA PHE A 16 -7.84 4.18 4.28
C PHE A 16 -8.26 5.66 4.41
N THR A 17 -8.02 6.46 3.37
CA THR A 17 -8.40 7.88 3.33
C THR A 17 -9.92 8.08 3.25
N SER A 18 -10.66 7.12 2.69
CA SER A 18 -12.13 7.15 2.67
C SER A 18 -12.76 7.02 4.06
N ILE A 19 -12.09 6.36 5.00
CA ILE A 19 -12.61 6.12 6.36
C ILE A 19 -11.87 6.90 7.46
N THR A 20 -10.78 7.58 7.13
CA THR A 20 -9.91 8.29 8.08
C THR A 20 -9.60 9.69 7.58
N LEU A 21 -9.85 10.70 8.41
CA LEU A 21 -9.48 12.09 8.11
C LEU A 21 -7.99 12.32 8.43
N ILE A 22 -7.21 12.73 7.43
CA ILE A 22 -5.75 12.87 7.51
C ILE A 22 -5.35 14.31 7.22
N LYS A 23 -4.45 14.87 8.04
CA LYS A 23 -3.87 16.19 7.76
C LYS A 23 -2.90 16.11 6.58
N LYS A 24 -2.83 17.19 5.80
CA LYS A 24 -1.99 17.27 4.59
C LYS A 24 -0.54 16.79 4.80
N SER A 25 0.06 17.12 5.95
CA SER A 25 1.43 16.79 6.33
C SER A 25 1.71 15.28 6.52
N PHE A 26 0.68 14.44 6.61
CA PHE A 26 0.83 13.00 6.83
C PHE A 26 0.54 12.15 5.60
N TYR A 27 0.10 12.72 4.46
CA TYR A 27 -0.19 11.93 3.26
C TYR A 27 1.04 11.19 2.73
N GLN A 28 2.24 11.77 2.84
CA GLN A 28 3.46 11.08 2.43
C GLN A 28 3.73 9.86 3.33
N LEU A 29 3.55 10.00 4.65
CA LEU A 29 3.67 8.89 5.62
C LEU A 29 2.65 7.77 5.34
N VAL A 30 1.41 8.15 5.02
CA VAL A 30 0.33 7.21 4.65
C VAL A 30 0.65 6.51 3.34
N GLY A 31 1.19 7.24 2.36
CA GLY A 31 1.61 6.70 1.07
C GLY A 31 2.70 5.66 1.21
N ILE A 32 3.78 5.95 1.96
CA ILE A 32 4.85 4.97 2.18
C ILE A 32 4.38 3.76 3.01
N ALA A 33 3.49 3.95 3.99
CA ALA A 33 2.94 2.86 4.78
C ALA A 33 2.02 1.95 3.94
N GLY A 34 1.11 2.53 3.15
CA GLY A 34 0.25 1.77 2.24
C GLY A 34 1.04 1.00 1.18
N MET A 35 2.09 1.62 0.64
CA MET A 35 2.97 0.98 -0.33
C MET A 35 3.84 -0.13 0.29
N LEU A 36 4.29 0.04 1.54
CA LEU A 36 4.98 -1.01 2.29
C LEU A 36 4.07 -2.23 2.50
N ILE A 37 2.80 -2.02 2.86
CA ILE A 37 1.81 -3.10 3.01
C ILE A 37 1.59 -3.80 1.67
N ALA A 38 1.39 -3.06 0.57
CA ALA A 38 1.21 -3.64 -0.76
C ALA A 38 2.42 -4.49 -1.19
N CYS A 39 3.64 -4.00 -0.94
CA CYS A 39 4.88 -4.74 -1.18
C CYS A 39 4.92 -6.06 -0.41
N LYS A 40 4.52 -6.08 0.86
CA LYS A 40 4.49 -7.30 1.69
C LYS A 40 3.48 -8.34 1.21
N ILE A 41 2.41 -7.92 0.54
CA ILE A 41 1.34 -8.81 0.05
C ILE A 41 1.68 -9.39 -1.34
N VAL A 42 2.14 -8.54 -2.25
CA VAL A 42 2.28 -8.89 -3.68
C VAL A 42 3.68 -9.41 -4.01
N GLN A 43 4.73 -8.89 -3.36
CA GLN A 43 6.11 -9.16 -3.76
C GLN A 43 6.74 -10.26 -2.91
N ARG A 44 7.43 -11.19 -3.58
CA ARG A 44 8.27 -12.20 -2.91
C ARG A 44 9.44 -11.56 -2.15
N PHE A 45 10.05 -10.54 -2.74
CA PHE A 45 11.15 -9.77 -2.16
C PHE A 45 10.71 -8.32 -2.04
N HIS A 46 10.30 -7.92 -0.84
CA HIS A 46 9.84 -6.57 -0.58
C HIS A 46 10.99 -5.67 -0.11
N PRO A 47 10.96 -4.37 -0.43
CA PRO A 47 11.92 -3.40 0.11
C PRO A 47 11.83 -3.30 1.64
N ARG A 48 12.93 -2.82 2.25
CA ARG A 48 13.00 -2.61 3.70
C ARG A 48 12.39 -1.25 4.07
N ILE A 49 11.93 -1.12 5.31
CA ILE A 49 11.38 0.15 5.82
C ILE A 49 12.37 1.31 5.65
N LYS A 50 13.68 1.06 5.83
CA LYS A 50 14.73 2.06 5.64
C LYS A 50 14.80 2.61 4.22
N GLU A 51 14.49 1.79 3.21
CA GLU A 51 14.47 2.21 1.82
C GLU A 51 13.31 3.17 1.56
N PHE A 52 12.15 2.96 2.20
CA PHE A 52 11.04 3.92 2.16
C PHE A 52 11.35 5.22 2.90
N CYS A 53 12.00 5.17 4.06
CA CYS A 53 12.45 6.37 4.77
C CYS A 53 13.40 7.20 3.90
N TYR A 54 14.37 6.54 3.26
CA TYR A 54 15.32 7.16 2.35
C TYR A 54 14.62 7.84 1.15
N LEU A 55 13.60 7.20 0.56
CA LEU A 55 12.80 7.79 -0.52
C LEU A 55 12.06 9.07 -0.11
N THR A 56 11.84 9.27 1.18
CA THR A 56 11.23 10.48 1.75
C THR A 56 12.27 11.46 2.29
N GLU A 57 13.54 11.34 1.88
CA GLU A 57 14.64 12.17 2.39
C GLU A 57 14.74 12.13 3.92
N ASP A 58 14.48 10.97 4.53
CA ASP A 58 14.44 10.74 5.97
C ASP A 58 13.49 11.67 6.76
N CYS A 59 12.49 12.27 6.08
CA CYS A 59 11.40 13.01 6.71
C CYS A 59 10.68 12.19 7.80
N TYR A 60 10.67 10.87 7.65
CA TYR A 60 10.06 9.95 8.60
C TYR A 60 11.05 8.89 9.09
N LYS A 61 11.12 8.71 10.41
CA LYS A 61 11.86 7.62 11.03
C LYS A 61 11.12 6.28 10.84
N PRO A 62 11.83 5.13 10.85
CA PRO A 62 11.21 3.81 10.72
C PRO A 62 10.05 3.55 11.70
N GLY A 63 10.16 4.06 12.94
CA GLY A 63 9.10 3.94 13.94
C GLY A 63 7.79 4.63 13.53
N HIS A 64 7.85 5.76 12.82
CA HIS A 64 6.65 6.43 12.31
C HIS A 64 5.97 5.59 11.24
N VAL A 65 6.75 4.95 10.35
CA VAL A 65 6.23 4.09 9.29
C VAL A 65 5.55 2.85 9.88
N VAL A 66 6.18 2.21 10.87
CA VAL A 66 5.61 1.05 11.57
C VAL A 66 4.33 1.41 12.31
N GLN A 67 4.30 2.58 12.96
CA GLN A 67 3.10 3.05 13.64
C GLN A 67 1.96 3.31 12.65
N MET A 68 2.24 3.96 11.51
CA MET A 68 1.24 4.21 10.47
C MET A 68 0.75 2.91 9.82
N GLU A 69 1.65 1.95 9.56
CA GLU A 69 1.30 0.62 9.07
C GLU A 69 0.30 -0.07 10.01
N ARG A 70 0.56 -0.05 11.32
CA ARG A 70 -0.34 -0.62 12.33
C ARG A 70 -1.72 0.05 12.30
N ILE A 71 -1.75 1.38 12.32
CA ILE A 71 -3.00 2.16 12.27
C ILE A 71 -3.80 1.83 11.00
N MET A 72 -3.13 1.75 9.85
CA MET A 72 -3.77 1.44 8.58
C MET A 72 -4.37 0.03 8.59
N LEU A 73 -3.63 -0.98 9.07
CA LEU A 73 -4.11 -2.36 9.18
C LEU A 73 -5.29 -2.48 10.14
N GLU A 74 -5.23 -1.80 11.30
CA GLU A 74 -6.33 -1.78 12.27
C GLU A 74 -7.58 -1.11 11.70
N LYS A 75 -7.43 0.04 11.01
CA LYS A 75 -8.56 0.75 10.40
C LYS A 75 -9.21 -0.04 9.26
N LEU A 76 -8.42 -0.79 8.50
CA LEU A 76 -8.91 -1.66 7.44
C LEU A 76 -9.38 -3.03 7.95
N ASN A 77 -9.37 -3.28 9.27
CA ASN A 77 -9.67 -4.59 9.87
C ASN A 77 -8.89 -5.74 9.21
N PHE A 78 -7.64 -5.50 8.81
CA PHE A 78 -6.78 -6.44 8.08
C PHE A 78 -7.35 -6.93 6.73
N PHE A 79 -8.40 -6.31 6.19
CA PHE A 79 -8.89 -6.56 4.83
C PHE A 79 -8.00 -5.86 3.79
N VAL A 80 -6.86 -6.47 3.52
CA VAL A 80 -5.83 -5.95 2.60
C VAL A 80 -5.74 -6.71 1.27
N ASN A 81 -6.41 -7.86 1.17
CA ASN A 81 -6.52 -8.62 -0.08
C ASN A 81 -7.60 -8.02 -0.97
N VAL A 82 -7.22 -7.02 -1.75
CA VAL A 82 -8.16 -6.32 -2.63
C VAL A 82 -8.07 -6.89 -4.05
N PRO A 83 -9.20 -7.24 -4.68
CA PRO A 83 -9.20 -7.73 -6.05
C PRO A 83 -8.81 -6.59 -7.00
N ILE A 84 -7.73 -6.77 -7.77
CA ILE A 84 -7.30 -5.79 -8.77
C ILE A 84 -7.86 -6.11 -10.17
N PRO A 85 -8.18 -5.09 -10.99
CA PRO A 85 -8.72 -5.29 -12.33
C PRO A 85 -7.88 -6.21 -13.22
N ASN A 86 -6.55 -6.17 -13.07
CA ASN A 86 -5.63 -7.03 -13.82
C ASN A 86 -5.92 -8.53 -13.64
N HIS A 87 -6.38 -8.97 -12.45
CA HIS A 87 -6.75 -10.36 -12.21
C HIS A 87 -7.95 -10.80 -13.05
N PHE A 88 -8.86 -9.88 -13.36
CA PHE A 88 -10.04 -10.17 -14.19
C PHE A 88 -9.74 -10.03 -15.67
N CYS A 89 -8.98 -9.01 -16.09
CA CYS A 89 -8.63 -8.81 -17.51
C CYS A 89 -7.95 -10.05 -18.10
N HIS A 90 -7.02 -10.68 -17.37
CA HIS A 90 -6.36 -11.89 -17.84
C HIS A 90 -7.34 -13.07 -18.00
N ARG A 91 -8.27 -13.25 -17.06
CA ARG A 91 -9.29 -14.31 -17.13
C ARG A 91 -10.33 -14.06 -18.22
N GLY A 92 -10.72 -12.80 -18.41
CA GLY A 92 -11.66 -12.40 -19.46
C GLY A 92 -11.10 -12.68 -20.85
N LEU A 93 -9.81 -12.39 -21.08
CA LEU A 93 -9.14 -12.71 -22.34
C LEU A 93 -9.09 -14.22 -22.61
N LEU A 94 -8.81 -15.04 -21.58
CA LEU A 94 -8.80 -16.50 -21.71
C LEU A 94 -10.19 -17.10 -21.97
N ALA A 95 -11.27 -16.47 -21.48
CA ALA A 95 -12.63 -16.94 -21.71
C ALA A 95 -13.17 -16.62 -23.13
N CYS A 96 -12.49 -15.74 -23.87
CA CYS A 96 -12.83 -15.40 -25.25
C CYS A 96 -12.14 -16.30 -26.30
N VAL A 97 -11.29 -17.23 -25.87
CA VAL A 97 -10.61 -18.24 -26.70
C VAL A 97 -11.27 -19.59 -26.47
#